data_AF-N1ZVQ8-F1
#
_entry.id   AF-N1ZVQ8-F1
#
_cell.length_a   1.000
_cell.length_b   1.000
_cell.length_c   1.000
_cell.angle_alpha   90.00
_cell.angle_beta   90.00
_cell.angle_gamma   90.00
#
_symmetry.space_group_name_H-M   'P 1'
#
loop_
_entity.id
_entity.type
_entity.pdbx_description
1 polymer ?
#
loop_
_entity_poly.entity_id
_entity_poly.type
_entity_poly.pdbx_seq_one_letter_code
_entity_poly.pdbx_strand_id
1 'polypeptide(L)'
;MKLKDKIRKWLFSDEMNRITSLEEKYNEFDNWIKISGRMYSLSAEAKKNCECSQRELEECRKLITQICDVGVDVGFRGEEHSWAVVCVAGNPEYVKFISLNRGDAQQVMDFLKRFQYSKHVIDSPLAFRNILRKEMFL
;
A
#
# COMPACT_ATOMS: atom_id res chain seq x y z
N MET A 1 -57.41 40.10 17.02
CA MET A 1 -57.15 39.99 15.56
C MET A 1 -58.36 40.54 14.83
N LYS A 2 -58.21 41.58 13.99
CA LYS A 2 -59.35 42.26 13.35
C LYS A 2 -59.93 41.36 12.25
N LEU A 3 -61.25 41.41 11.99
CA LEU A 3 -61.94 40.55 11.02
C LEU A 3 -61.26 40.52 9.64
N LYS A 4 -60.75 41.68 9.21
CA LYS A 4 -59.98 41.86 7.98
C LYS A 4 -58.77 40.92 7.89
N ASP A 5 -58.06 40.70 9.00
CA ASP A 5 -56.87 39.84 9.04
C ASP A 5 -57.24 38.36 8.92
N LYS A 6 -58.39 37.96 9.48
CA LYS A 6 -58.93 36.60 9.33
C LYS A 6 -59.28 36.30 7.88
N ILE A 7 -60.00 37.21 7.24
CA ILE A 7 -60.39 37.07 5.83
C ILE A 7 -59.16 37.02 4.94
N ARG A 8 -58.17 37.90 5.18
CA ARG A 8 -56.91 37.89 4.42
C ARG A 8 -56.15 36.58 4.57
N LYS A 9 -56.04 36.04 5.78
CA LYS A 9 -55.39 34.74 6.01
C LYS A 9 -56.10 33.59 5.32
N TRP A 10 -57.44 33.61 5.30
CA TRP A 10 -58.22 32.58 4.63
C TRP A 10 -58.06 32.67 3.10
N LEU A 11 -58.17 33.87 2.55
CA LEU A 11 -58.13 34.13 1.10
C LEU A 11 -56.79 33.73 0.46
N PHE A 12 -55.68 33.83 1.20
CA PHE A 12 -54.33 33.53 0.71
C PHE A 12 -53.71 32.29 1.40
N SER A 13 -54.53 31.42 1.97
CA SER A 13 -54.04 30.27 2.73
C SER A 13 -53.24 29.30 1.88
N ASP A 14 -53.70 29.03 0.65
CA ASP A 14 -53.02 28.14 -0.29
C ASP A 14 -51.71 28.73 -0.80
N GLU A 15 -51.67 30.03 -1.13
CA GLU A 15 -50.44 30.72 -1.51
C GLU A 15 -49.43 30.72 -0.38
N MET A 16 -49.86 30.97 0.86
CA MET A 16 -48.97 30.90 2.03
C MET A 16 -48.41 29.49 2.23
N ASN A 17 -49.24 28.46 2.11
CA ASN A 17 -48.78 27.07 2.20
C ASN A 17 -47.77 26.72 1.10
N ARG A 18 -48.00 27.20 -0.13
CA ARG A 18 -47.07 27.00 -1.25
C ARG A 18 -45.74 27.73 -1.03
N ILE A 19 -45.77 28.96 -0.52
CA ILE A 19 -44.56 29.72 -0.19
C ILE A 19 -43.76 29.00 0.89
N THR A 20 -44.40 28.58 1.99
CA THR A 20 -43.72 27.84 3.06
C THR A 20 -43.09 26.54 2.55
N SER A 21 -43.81 25.77 1.71
CA SER A 21 -43.25 24.55 1.11
C SER A 21 -42.06 24.83 0.19
N LEU A 22 -42.07 25.94 -0.54
CA LEU A 22 -40.95 26.36 -1.38
C LEU A 22 -39.75 26.81 -0.56
N GLU A 23 -39.97 27.52 0.55
CA GLU A 23 -38.92 27.92 1.49
C GLU A 23 -38.24 26.71 2.13
N GLU A 24 -39.02 25.70 2.52
CA GLU A 24 -38.50 24.43 3.05
C GLU A 24 -37.61 23.72 2.02
N LYS A 25 -38.10 23.55 0.79
CA LYS A 25 -37.33 22.93 -0.30
C LYS A 25 -36.07 23.71 -0.66
N TYR A 26 -36.15 25.03 -0.65
CA TYR A 26 -34.99 25.89 -0.88
C TYR A 26 -33.93 25.67 0.19
N ASN A 27 -34.32 25.62 1.46
CA ASN A 27 -33.40 25.38 2.58
C ASN A 27 -32.77 23.98 2.52
N GLU A 28 -33.54 22.96 2.16
CA GLU A 28 -33.01 21.61 1.94
C GLU A 28 -31.98 21.60 0.82
N PHE A 29 -32.27 22.26 -0.31
CA PHE A 29 -31.37 22.34 -1.45
C PHE A 29 -30.09 23.11 -1.13
N ASP A 30 -30.18 24.25 -0.44
CA ASP A 30 -29.03 25.03 0.02
C ASP A 30 -28.13 24.20 0.96
N ASN A 31 -28.73 23.44 1.89
CA ASN A 31 -27.99 22.55 2.76
C ASN A 31 -27.30 21.43 1.96
N TRP A 32 -27.99 20.84 0.98
CA TRP A 32 -27.42 19.82 0.11
C TRP A 32 -26.22 20.34 -0.69
N ILE A 33 -26.29 21.56 -1.23
CA ILE A 33 -25.14 22.20 -1.92
C ILE A 33 -23.95 22.35 -0.98
N LYS A 34 -24.17 22.82 0.25
CA LYS A 34 -23.10 22.99 1.26
C LYS A 34 -22.42 21.66 1.59
N ILE A 35 -23.20 20.59 1.77
CA ILE A 35 -22.67 19.25 2.03
C ILE A 35 -21.87 18.74 0.83
N SER A 36 -22.43 18.86 -0.38
CA SER A 36 -21.78 18.43 -1.62
C SER A 36 -20.45 19.16 -1.86
N GLY A 37 -20.38 20.47 -1.58
CA GLY A 37 -19.15 21.24 -1.67
C GLY A 37 -18.06 20.72 -0.72
N ARG A 38 -18.41 20.43 0.54
CA ARG A 38 -17.48 19.83 1.51
C ARG A 38 -17.03 18.43 1.10
N MET A 39 -17.94 17.63 0.55
CA MET A 39 -17.63 16.26 0.14
C MET A 39 -16.68 16.26 -1.06
N TYR A 40 -16.86 17.18 -2.00
CA TYR A 40 -15.94 17.38 -3.11
C TYR A 40 -14.53 17.79 -2.64
N SER A 41 -14.41 18.74 -1.69
CA SER A 41 -13.10 19.15 -1.18
C SER A 41 -12.38 18.01 -0.46
N LEU A 42 -13.09 17.24 0.36
CA LEU A 42 -12.53 16.06 1.04
C LEU A 42 -12.08 14.98 0.03
N SER A 43 -12.87 14.75 -1.02
CA SER A 43 -12.51 13.80 -2.06
C SER A 43 -11.26 14.24 -2.84
N ALA A 44 -11.15 15.53 -3.17
CA ALA A 44 -9.97 16.07 -3.83
C ALA A 44 -8.71 15.95 -2.97
N GLU A 45 -8.82 16.21 -1.67
CA GLU A 45 -7.72 16.05 -0.72
C GLU A 45 -7.30 14.58 -0.57
N ALA A 46 -8.27 13.67 -0.42
CA ALA A 46 -8.01 12.23 -0.35
C ALA A 46 -7.31 11.71 -1.62
N LYS A 47 -7.73 12.18 -2.80
CA LYS A 47 -7.07 11.85 -4.07
C LYS A 47 -5.62 12.32 -4.09
N LYS A 48 -5.36 13.57 -3.72
CA LYS A 48 -4.01 14.13 -3.65
C LYS A 48 -3.12 13.35 -2.69
N ASN A 49 -3.64 13.00 -1.51
CA ASN A 49 -2.89 12.22 -0.52
C ASN A 49 -2.57 10.82 -1.04
N CYS A 50 -3.51 10.16 -1.72
CA CYS A 50 -3.27 8.87 -2.35
C CYS A 50 -2.17 8.93 -3.42
N GLU A 51 -2.20 9.95 -4.28
CA GLU A 51 -1.17 10.18 -5.30
C GLU A 51 0.22 10.41 -4.68
N CYS A 52 0.29 11.17 -3.58
CA CYS A 52 1.54 11.36 -2.83
C CYS A 52 2.04 10.06 -2.22
N SER A 53 1.19 9.30 -1.53
CA SER A 53 1.59 8.01 -0.93
C SER A 53 2.01 6.98 -1.98
N GLN A 54 1.40 6.98 -3.16
CA GLN A 54 1.85 6.13 -4.28
C GLN A 54 3.26 6.51 -4.75
N ARG A 55 3.57 7.80 -4.82
CA ARG A 55 4.91 8.28 -5.18
C ARG A 55 5.95 7.88 -4.15
N GLU A 56 5.66 8.08 -2.86
CA GLU A 56 6.54 7.66 -1.76
C GLU A 56 6.79 6.16 -1.77
N LEU A 57 5.74 5.35 -2.01
CA LEU A 57 5.88 3.89 -2.13
C LEU A 57 6.81 3.49 -3.27
N GLU A 58 6.70 4.14 -4.42
CA GLU A 58 7.57 3.89 -5.58
C GLU A 58 9.02 4.30 -5.29
N GLU A 59 9.23 5.41 -4.59
CA GLU A 59 10.56 5.82 -4.13
C GLU A 59 11.15 4.81 -3.14
N CYS A 60 10.36 4.34 -2.16
CA CYS A 60 10.78 3.26 -1.27
C CYS A 60 11.12 1.98 -2.05
N ARG A 61 10.32 1.61 -3.06
CA ARG A 61 10.59 0.44 -3.91
C ARG A 61 11.91 0.57 -4.66
N LYS A 62 12.19 1.75 -5.23
CA LYS A 62 13.46 2.05 -5.89
C LYS A 62 14.62 1.98 -4.91
N LEU A 63 14.49 2.58 -3.74
CA LEU A 63 15.51 2.54 -2.69
C LEU A 63 15.79 1.09 -2.24
N ILE A 64 14.75 0.29 -1.99
CA ILE A 64 14.91 -1.14 -1.66
C ILE A 64 15.64 -1.86 -2.80
N THR A 65 15.26 -1.61 -4.05
CA THR A 65 15.92 -2.24 -5.21
C THR A 65 17.39 -1.82 -5.34
N GLN A 66 17.72 -0.57 -4.99
CA GLN A 66 19.09 -0.04 -5.01
C GLN A 66 19.94 -0.50 -3.82
N ILE A 67 19.34 -0.70 -2.65
CA ILE A 67 20.03 -1.15 -1.43
C ILE A 67 20.20 -2.67 -1.42
N CYS A 68 19.26 -3.40 -2.03
CA CYS A 68 19.31 -4.84 -2.14
C CYS A 68 20.17 -5.28 -3.34
N ASP A 69 21.49 -5.07 -3.26
CA ASP A 69 22.42 -5.78 -4.14
C ASP A 69 22.35 -7.27 -3.80
N VAL A 70 21.83 -8.09 -4.72
CA VAL A 70 21.70 -9.53 -4.51
C VAL A 70 22.93 -10.24 -5.08
N GLY A 71 23.77 -10.78 -4.20
CA GLY A 71 24.88 -11.66 -4.60
C GLY A 71 24.41 -13.10 -4.67
N VAL A 72 24.71 -13.79 -5.77
CA VAL A 72 24.44 -15.22 -5.92
C VAL A 72 25.74 -15.94 -6.24
N ASP A 73 26.16 -16.85 -5.36
CA ASP A 73 27.27 -17.78 -5.62
C ASP A 73 26.73 -19.19 -5.80
N VAL A 74 27.24 -19.89 -6.82
CA VAL A 74 26.78 -21.23 -7.21
C VAL A 74 27.96 -22.18 -7.24
N GLY A 75 27.98 -23.12 -6.30
CA GLY A 75 28.97 -24.19 -6.28
C GLY A 75 28.44 -25.45 -6.96
N PHE A 76 29.20 -25.98 -7.91
CA PHE A 76 28.94 -27.28 -8.53
C PHE A 76 29.87 -28.33 -7.93
N ARG A 77 29.32 -29.36 -7.26
CA ARG A 77 30.09 -30.50 -6.75
C ARG A 77 29.60 -31.79 -7.41
N GLY A 78 30.18 -32.11 -8.58
CA GLY A 78 29.94 -33.36 -9.30
C GLY A 78 28.47 -33.63 -9.68
N GLU A 79 28.12 -34.90 -9.90
CA GLU A 79 26.79 -35.33 -10.39
C GLU A 79 25.65 -35.26 -9.36
N GLU A 80 25.94 -34.95 -8.09
CA GLU A 80 24.96 -35.16 -7.00
C GLU A 80 24.60 -33.90 -6.22
N HIS A 81 25.47 -32.89 -6.11
CA HIS A 81 25.25 -31.78 -5.17
C HIS A 81 25.66 -30.41 -5.74
N SER A 82 24.69 -29.69 -6.31
CA SER A 82 24.79 -28.26 -6.60
C SER A 82 24.15 -27.43 -5.48
N TRP A 83 24.71 -26.27 -5.17
CA TRP A 83 24.18 -25.34 -4.17
C TRP A 83 24.23 -23.90 -4.67
N ALA A 84 23.31 -23.07 -4.16
CA ALA A 84 23.36 -21.62 -4.35
C ALA A 84 23.27 -20.90 -3.01
N VAL A 85 24.05 -19.84 -2.85
CA VAL A 85 23.94 -18.88 -1.75
C VAL A 85 23.41 -17.58 -2.31
N VAL A 86 22.27 -17.12 -1.78
CA VAL A 86 21.71 -15.81 -2.09
C VAL A 86 21.91 -14.90 -0.89
N CYS A 87 22.56 -13.76 -1.08
CA CYS A 87 22.74 -12.75 -0.05
C CYS A 87 22.20 -11.39 -0.49
N VAL A 88 21.71 -10.61 0.46
CA VAL A 88 21.41 -9.18 0.26
C VAL A 88 22.58 -8.38 0.83
N ALA A 89 23.23 -7.55 0.02
CA ALA A 89 24.41 -6.81 0.43
C ALA A 89 24.13 -5.94 1.67
N GLY A 90 25.11 -5.88 2.56
CA GLY A 90 25.03 -5.13 3.81
C GLY A 90 24.21 -5.81 4.92
N ASN A 91 23.57 -6.96 4.68
CA ASN A 91 22.74 -7.66 5.66
C ASN A 91 23.07 -9.16 5.76
N PRO A 92 24.06 -9.54 6.59
CA PRO A 92 24.54 -10.93 6.74
C PRO A 92 23.47 -11.92 7.26
N GLU A 93 22.41 -11.43 7.89
CA GLU A 93 21.28 -12.24 8.40
C GLU A 93 20.35 -12.71 7.28
N TYR A 94 20.50 -12.16 6.06
CA TYR A 94 19.70 -12.50 4.88
C TYR A 94 20.50 -13.36 3.89
N VAL A 95 21.16 -14.39 4.40
CA VAL A 95 21.91 -15.38 3.60
C VAL A 95 21.13 -16.68 3.58
N LYS A 96 20.71 -17.15 2.41
CA LYS A 96 20.01 -18.43 2.26
C LYS A 96 20.79 -19.41 1.40
N PHE A 97 20.98 -20.60 1.95
CA PHE A 97 21.51 -21.77 1.25
C PHE A 97 20.38 -22.54 0.57
N ILE A 98 20.52 -22.79 -0.72
CA ILE A 98 19.57 -23.55 -1.53
C ILE A 98 20.32 -24.78 -2.03
N SER A 99 19.85 -25.97 -1.63
CA SER A 99 20.30 -27.20 -2.26
C SER A 99 19.58 -27.33 -3.60
N LEU A 100 20.35 -27.40 -4.68
CA LEU A 100 19.81 -27.51 -6.02
C LEU A 100 19.63 -28.98 -6.44
N ASN A 101 20.28 -29.96 -5.79
CA ASN A 101 20.06 -31.41 -6.02
C ASN A 101 19.80 -31.78 -7.51
N ARG A 102 20.75 -31.45 -8.41
CA ARG A 102 20.68 -31.59 -9.89
C ARG A 102 19.80 -30.58 -10.64
N GLY A 103 19.23 -29.62 -9.92
CA GLY A 103 18.49 -28.47 -10.45
C GLY A 103 19.40 -27.50 -11.19
N ASP A 104 18.83 -26.87 -12.21
CA ASP A 104 19.46 -25.88 -13.07
C ASP A 104 19.34 -24.45 -12.50
N ALA A 105 19.96 -23.48 -13.17
CA ALA A 105 19.86 -22.07 -12.81
C ALA A 105 18.40 -21.55 -12.78
N GLN A 106 17.45 -22.24 -13.42
CA GLN A 106 16.03 -21.89 -13.40
C GLN A 106 15.43 -22.02 -12.00
N GLN A 107 15.87 -22.99 -11.19
CA GLN A 107 15.41 -23.13 -9.80
C GLN A 107 15.88 -21.98 -8.91
N VAL A 108 17.09 -21.47 -9.14
CA VAL A 108 17.60 -20.27 -8.47
C VAL A 108 16.79 -19.04 -8.91
N MET A 109 16.51 -18.91 -10.22
CA MET A 109 15.70 -17.80 -10.75
C MET A 109 14.27 -17.82 -10.22
N ASP A 110 13.64 -18.99 -10.11
CA ASP A 110 12.30 -19.14 -9.55
C ASP A 110 12.28 -18.88 -8.04
N PHE A 111 13.35 -19.25 -7.33
CA PHE A 111 13.54 -18.86 -5.94
C PHE A 111 13.66 -17.34 -5.79
N LEU A 112 14.52 -16.67 -6.57
CA LEU A 112 14.69 -15.22 -6.53
C LEU A 112 13.38 -14.48 -6.86
N LYS A 113 12.61 -14.99 -7.84
CA LYS A 113 11.26 -14.49 -8.13
C LYS A 113 10.33 -14.62 -6.92
N ARG A 114 10.36 -15.72 -6.18
CA ARG A 114 9.54 -15.89 -4.96
C ARG A 114 10.07 -15.06 -3.78
N PHE A 115 11.39 -14.85 -3.71
CA PHE A 115 12.04 -14.03 -2.70
C PHE A 115 11.61 -12.56 -2.82
N GLN A 116 11.40 -12.05 -4.04
CA GLN A 116 10.78 -10.73 -4.28
C GLN A 116 9.39 -10.58 -3.62
N TYR A 117 8.72 -11.67 -3.22
CA TYR A 117 7.39 -11.67 -2.61
C TYR A 117 7.35 -12.07 -1.12
N SER A 118 8.42 -12.62 -0.53
CA SER A 118 8.37 -13.16 0.84
C SER A 118 9.01 -12.23 1.87
N LYS A 119 8.21 -11.65 2.77
CA LYS A 119 8.64 -10.89 3.97
C LYS A 119 9.31 -11.74 5.07
N HIS A 120 9.87 -12.91 4.76
CA HIS A 120 10.42 -13.83 5.77
C HIS A 120 11.94 -13.86 5.70
N VAL A 121 12.57 -13.29 6.72
CA VAL A 121 13.98 -13.49 7.07
C VAL A 121 14.12 -14.89 7.64
N ILE A 122 15.09 -15.67 7.17
CA ILE A 122 15.48 -16.91 7.83
C ILE A 122 16.82 -16.63 8.49
N ASP A 123 16.83 -16.46 9.81
CA ASP A 123 18.04 -16.35 10.60
C ASP A 123 18.94 -17.56 10.38
N SER A 124 20.24 -17.31 10.17
CA SER A 124 21.23 -18.39 10.22
C SER A 124 21.24 -19.00 11.63
N PRO A 125 21.17 -20.33 11.78
CA PRO A 125 21.30 -20.96 13.08
C PRO A 125 22.62 -20.54 13.74
N LEU A 126 22.53 -20.00 14.96
CA LEU A 126 23.65 -19.46 15.75
C LEU A 126 24.88 -20.40 15.82
N ALA A 127 24.68 -21.70 15.62
CA ALA A 127 25.72 -22.73 15.61
C ALA A 127 26.77 -22.59 14.48
N PHE A 128 26.47 -21.91 13.37
CA PHE A 128 27.39 -21.81 12.22
C PHE A 128 28.35 -20.61 12.27
N ARG A 129 28.20 -19.73 13.27
CA ARG A 129 28.99 -18.48 13.38
C ARG A 129 30.49 -18.71 13.51
N ASN A 130 30.89 -19.84 14.10
CA ASN A 130 32.30 -20.20 14.30
C ASN A 130 32.96 -20.81 13.05
N ILE A 131 32.17 -21.40 12.15
CA ILE A 131 32.67 -22.02 10.91
C ILE A 131 32.98 -20.92 9.88
N LEU A 132 32.08 -19.96 9.72
CA LEU A 132 32.26 -18.82 8.81
C LEU A 132 33.47 -17.95 9.18
N ARG A 133 33.78 -17.82 10.48
CA ARG A 133 34.91 -17.03 10.97
C ARG A 133 36.28 -17.66 10.66
N LYS A 134 36.33 -18.97 10.38
CA LYS A 134 37.57 -19.70 10.01
C LYS A 134 37.88 -19.65 8.52
N GLU A 135 36.85 -19.57 7.69
CA GLU A 135 36.96 -19.62 6.22
C GLU A 135 37.09 -18.21 5.59
N MET A 136 36.65 -17.15 6.27
CA MET A 136 36.69 -15.77 5.74
C MET A 136 38.02 -15.00 5.96
N PHE A 137 39.05 -15.62 6.54
CA PHE A 137 40.37 -15.02 6.74
C PHE A 137 41.49 -15.82 6.05
N LEU A 138 41.24 -16.28 4.82
CA LEU A 138 42.24 -16.75 3.86
C LEU A 138 42.05 -16.00 2.54
#